data_AF-A0A3S8ZNW4-F1
#
_entry.id   AF-A0A3S8ZNW4-F1
#
_cell.length_a   1.000
_cell.length_b   1.000
_cell.length_c   1.000
_cell.angle_alpha   90.00
_cell.angle_beta   90.00
_cell.angle_gamma   90.00
#
_symmetry.space_group_name_H-M   'P 1'
#
loop_
_entity.id
_entity.type
_entity.pdbx_description
1 polymer ?
#
loop_
_entity_poly.entity_id
_entity_poly.type
_entity_poly.pdbx_seq_one_letter_code
_entity_poly.pdbx_strand_id
1 'polypeptide(L)'
;MFCPLLFEQIYVHSKLLIADDRVAILGSANINDRSMMGDGDSELAVIIRDDSPVHIKLDGKNPVPVSLCVHQLRSKLWKKIFGLAGGETPASDLASVIEQPINPATWKDIQKVAQDNLKAYQTAFLFTPQSDLDVNSIWPTWDKASMRMHSRMPFDPAFWRVETAIDRQSLHSWDASKNVIEKKPQGVKGFIVALPIGWLKNENNLSGINLTLLADNQAPDHSTTLAMQSQPPTVTG
;
A
#
# COMPACT_ATOMS: atom_id res chain seq x y z
N MET A 1 23.48 -26.39 -4.71
CA MET A 1 22.25 -26.19 -3.91
C MET A 1 21.58 -24.94 -4.45
N PHE A 2 20.48 -25.09 -5.20
CA PHE A 2 19.75 -23.96 -5.78
C PHE A 2 18.76 -23.47 -4.72
N CYS A 3 19.03 -22.34 -4.08
CA CYS A 3 18.05 -21.71 -3.19
C CYS A 3 17.16 -20.83 -4.08
N PRO A 4 15.85 -21.13 -4.23
CA PRO A 4 14.96 -20.28 -5.00
C PRO A 4 14.91 -18.89 -4.35
N LEU A 5 14.97 -17.84 -5.17
CA LEU A 5 14.83 -16.47 -4.69
C LEU A 5 13.36 -16.23 -4.41
N LEU A 6 13.02 -15.97 -3.15
CA LEU A 6 11.67 -15.59 -2.75
C LEU A 6 11.53 -14.07 -2.73
N PHE A 7 10.45 -13.58 -3.30
CA PHE A 7 10.02 -12.20 -3.19
C PHE A 7 8.59 -12.18 -2.66
N GLU A 8 8.33 -11.35 -1.66
CA GLU A 8 7.01 -11.15 -1.07
C GLU A 8 6.89 -9.71 -0.56
N GLN A 9 5.69 -9.15 -0.60
CA GLN A 9 5.46 -7.81 -0.05
C GLN A 9 5.44 -7.85 1.48
N ILE A 10 5.97 -6.79 2.11
CA ILE A 10 5.72 -6.56 3.54
C ILE A 10 4.33 -5.93 3.64
N TYR A 11 3.36 -6.71 4.13
CA TYR A 11 1.98 -6.24 4.25
C TYR A 11 1.84 -5.13 5.31
N VAL A 12 1.55 -3.90 4.87
CA VAL A 12 1.34 -2.74 5.74
C VAL A 12 -0.08 -2.74 6.28
N HIS A 13 -0.28 -3.39 7.42
CA HIS A 13 -1.58 -3.41 8.10
C HIS A 13 -1.79 -2.25 9.09
N SER A 14 -0.77 -1.41 9.29
CA SER A 14 -0.83 -0.30 10.24
C SER A 14 -1.88 0.75 9.86
N LYS A 15 -2.63 1.25 10.84
CA LYS A 15 -3.46 2.45 10.71
C LYS A 15 -2.90 3.50 11.67
N LEU A 16 -1.97 4.29 11.13
CA LEU A 16 -1.17 5.26 11.88
C LEU A 16 -1.09 6.56 11.09
N LEU A 17 -1.38 7.67 11.75
CA LEU A 17 -1.16 9.03 11.26
C LEU A 17 -0.21 9.74 12.21
N ILE A 18 0.77 10.46 11.66
CA ILE A 18 1.67 11.34 12.42
C ILE A 18 1.62 12.72 11.76
N ALA A 19 1.37 13.77 12.54
CA ALA A 19 1.33 15.15 12.08
C ALA A 19 2.31 16.00 12.88
N ASP A 20 3.17 16.73 12.16
CA ASP A 20 4.13 17.72 12.65
C ASP A 20 5.08 17.25 13.78
N ASP A 21 5.26 15.94 13.94
CA ASP A 21 5.87 15.32 15.13
C ASP A 21 5.20 15.77 16.46
N ARG A 22 3.96 16.27 16.42
CA ARG A 22 3.19 16.76 17.59
C ARG A 22 2.07 15.82 18.00
N VAL A 23 1.41 15.21 17.03
CA VAL A 23 0.24 14.36 17.25
C VAL A 23 0.41 13.08 16.45
N ALA A 24 0.11 11.95 17.09
CA ALA A 24 -0.07 10.69 16.39
C ALA A 24 -1.45 10.11 16.68
N ILE A 25 -2.07 9.50 15.68
CA ILE A 25 -3.31 8.75 15.83
C ILE A 25 -3.01 7.31 15.42
N LEU A 26 -3.28 6.36 16.31
CA LEU A 26 -3.15 4.93 16.02
C LEU A 26 -4.45 4.22 16.38
N GLY A 27 -4.80 3.18 15.61
CA GLY A 27 -6.03 2.46 15.86
C GLY A 27 -6.26 1.30 14.90
N SER A 28 -7.52 0.88 14.82
CA SER A 28 -8.01 -0.14 13.89
C SER A 28 -8.62 0.46 12.60
N ALA A 29 -9.07 1.72 12.65
CA ALA A 29 -9.77 2.39 11.57
C ALA A 29 -8.91 2.61 10.32
N ASN A 30 -9.30 2.02 9.19
CA ASN A 30 -8.67 2.27 7.88
C ASN A 30 -9.12 3.62 7.30
N ILE A 31 -8.33 4.19 6.38
CA ILE A 31 -8.77 5.37 5.61
C ILE A 31 -9.73 4.90 4.51
N ASN A 32 -11.00 4.66 4.87
CA ASN A 32 -12.11 4.37 3.98
C ASN A 32 -13.45 4.63 4.69
N ASP A 33 -14.54 4.71 3.94
CA ASP A 33 -15.86 5.02 4.49
C ASP A 33 -16.34 3.96 5.50
N ARG A 34 -16.01 2.68 5.25
CA ARG A 34 -16.36 1.56 6.13
C ARG A 34 -15.88 1.76 7.57
N SER A 35 -14.67 2.30 7.76
CA SER A 35 -14.10 2.56 9.09
C SER A 35 -14.37 3.98 9.61
N MET A 36 -14.66 4.95 8.72
CA MET A 36 -14.67 6.39 9.08
C MET A 36 -16.07 7.01 9.23
N MET A 37 -17.11 6.42 8.64
CA MET A 37 -18.48 6.97 8.68
C MET A 37 -19.21 6.68 10.01
N GLY A 38 -18.74 5.69 10.78
CA GLY A 38 -19.29 5.32 12.09
C GLY A 38 -20.55 4.45 12.05
N ASP A 39 -21.22 4.36 10.90
CA ASP A 39 -22.31 3.42 10.60
C ASP A 39 -21.83 2.12 9.92
N GLY A 40 -20.54 2.03 9.61
CA GLY A 40 -19.87 0.84 9.11
C GLY A 40 -19.34 -0.08 10.23
N ASP A 41 -18.04 -0.36 10.23
CA ASP A 41 -17.39 -1.21 11.23
C ASP A 41 -17.21 -0.45 12.57
N SER A 42 -17.25 -1.19 13.69
CA SER A 42 -16.86 -0.66 14.99
C SER A 42 -15.34 -0.57 15.11
N GLU A 43 -14.82 0.64 15.30
CA GLU A 43 -13.38 0.92 15.32
C GLU A 43 -12.94 1.61 16.63
N LEU A 44 -11.66 1.47 16.97
CA LEU A 44 -11.05 2.18 18.09
C LEU A 44 -9.78 2.91 17.64
N ALA A 45 -9.59 4.14 18.12
CA ALA A 45 -8.38 4.92 17.90
C ALA A 45 -7.96 5.67 19.16
N VAL A 46 -6.65 5.85 19.32
CA VAL A 46 -6.01 6.61 20.41
C VAL A 46 -5.22 7.75 19.80
N ILE A 47 -5.38 8.94 20.39
CA ILE A 47 -4.62 10.14 20.05
C ILE A 47 -3.48 10.28 21.05
N ILE A 48 -2.24 10.25 20.56
CA ILE A 48 -1.05 10.57 21.32
C ILE A 48 -0.68 12.02 21.06
N ARG A 49 -0.63 12.81 22.12
CA ARG A 49 -0.10 14.17 22.13
C ARG A 49 0.64 14.39 23.45
N ASP A 50 1.58 15.31 23.46
CA ASP A 50 2.31 15.70 24.66
C ASP A 50 1.95 17.13 25.05
N ASP A 51 1.74 17.36 26.33
CA ASP A 51 1.42 18.67 26.89
C ASP A 51 2.69 19.51 27.16
N SER A 52 3.88 18.88 27.13
CA SER A 52 5.19 19.52 27.33
C SER A 52 6.05 19.47 26.06
N PRO A 53 5.90 20.41 25.11
CA PRO A 53 6.60 20.35 23.84
C PRO A 53 8.11 20.65 23.99
N VAL A 54 8.92 19.93 23.21
CA VAL A 54 10.35 20.21 23.03
C VAL A 54 10.58 20.92 21.71
N HIS A 55 11.64 21.72 21.61
CA HIS A 55 11.94 22.46 20.38
C HIS A 55 12.98 21.72 19.54
N ILE A 56 12.59 21.27 18.34
CA ILE A 56 13.44 20.52 17.40
C ILE A 56 13.43 21.21 16.03
N LYS A 57 14.55 21.18 15.31
CA LYS A 57 14.68 21.75 13.98
C LYS A 57 14.32 20.73 12.90
N LEU A 58 13.04 20.58 12.59
CA LEU A 58 12.56 19.62 11.59
C LEU A 58 12.99 19.96 10.15
N ASP A 59 13.40 21.20 9.87
CA ASP A 59 14.00 21.64 8.60
C ASP A 59 15.53 21.81 8.68
N GLY A 60 16.13 21.46 9.83
CA GLY A 60 17.53 21.73 10.15
C GLY A 60 17.85 23.20 10.50
N LYS A 61 16.89 24.11 10.42
CA LYS A 61 17.10 25.56 10.60
C LYS A 61 16.30 26.13 11.77
N ASN A 62 14.98 26.04 11.71
CA ASN A 62 14.04 26.70 12.61
C ASN A 62 13.54 25.72 13.68
N PRO A 63 13.75 26.01 14.98
CA PRO A 63 13.20 25.17 16.04
C PRO A 63 11.68 25.32 16.08
N VAL A 64 10.97 24.19 16.05
CA VAL A 64 9.51 24.12 16.18
C VAL A 64 9.12 23.24 17.37
N PRO A 65 7.99 23.53 18.04
CA PRO A 65 7.51 22.70 19.14
C PRO A 65 7.01 21.34 18.63
N VAL A 66 7.53 20.26 19.19
CA VAL A 66 7.17 18.86 18.87
C VAL A 66 6.87 18.07 20.14
N SER A 67 6.12 16.98 20.01
CA SER A 67 6.00 15.96 21.06
C SER A 67 7.20 15.03 20.99
N LEU A 68 7.94 14.89 22.10
CA LEU A 68 9.14 14.04 22.11
C LEU A 68 8.78 12.58 21.79
N CYS A 69 7.67 12.08 22.33
CA CYS A 69 7.20 10.71 22.07
C CYS A 69 6.86 10.50 20.60
N VAL A 70 6.11 11.41 19.98
CA VAL A 70 5.69 11.31 18.58
C VAL A 70 6.88 11.45 17.64
N HIS A 71 7.78 12.40 17.91
CA HIS A 71 9.03 12.58 17.18
C HIS A 71 9.88 11.29 17.19
N GLN A 72 10.05 10.68 18.37
CA GLN A 72 10.78 9.42 18.51
C GLN A 72 10.07 8.26 17.80
N LEU A 73 8.74 8.21 17.83
CA LEU A 73 7.95 7.21 17.11
C LEU A 73 8.24 7.27 15.60
N ARG A 74 8.12 8.45 14.99
CA ARG A 74 8.44 8.64 13.57
C ARG A 74 9.90 8.29 13.27
N SER A 75 10.86 8.76 14.09
CA SER A 75 12.30 8.43 13.91
C SER A 75 12.55 6.93 13.92
N LYS A 76 11.94 6.19 14.85
CA LYS A 76 12.09 4.73 14.95
C LYS A 76 11.45 4.01 13.77
N LEU A 77 10.29 4.46 13.31
CA LEU A 77 9.61 3.90 12.14
C LEU A 77 10.44 4.09 10.87
N TRP A 78 10.95 5.29 10.64
CA TRP A 78 11.82 5.58 9.49
C TRP A 78 13.10 4.74 9.53
N LYS A 79 13.75 4.64 10.70
CA LYS A 79 14.92 3.75 10.87
C LYS A 79 14.61 2.30 10.50
N LYS A 80 13.44 1.80 10.90
CA LYS A 80 13.00 0.44 10.55
C LYS A 80 12.76 0.30 9.04
N ILE A 81 12.02 1.22 8.43
CA ILE A 81 11.72 1.23 6.98
C ILE A 81 13.01 1.33 6.15
N PHE A 82 13.99 2.10 6.59
CA PHE A 82 15.29 2.26 5.92
C PHE A 82 16.27 1.13 6.21
N GLY A 83 15.89 0.11 7.00
CA GLY A 83 16.74 -1.03 7.35
C GLY A 83 17.88 -0.68 8.31
N LEU A 84 17.86 0.50 8.95
CA LEU A 84 18.91 1.00 9.84
C LEU A 84 18.90 0.34 11.23
N ALA A 85 17.88 -0.47 11.54
CA ALA A 85 17.74 -1.19 12.80
C ALA A 85 18.28 -2.64 12.78
N GLY A 86 19.03 -3.03 11.73
CA GLY A 86 19.64 -4.37 11.61
C GLY A 86 19.40 -5.09 10.27
N GLY A 87 19.10 -4.37 9.19
CA GLY A 87 18.94 -4.98 7.86
C GLY A 87 20.29 -5.36 7.21
N GLU A 88 20.28 -6.36 6.33
CA GLU A 88 21.47 -6.77 5.57
C GLU A 88 21.99 -5.66 4.63
N THR A 89 21.08 -4.85 4.08
CA THR A 89 21.41 -3.73 3.18
C THR A 89 20.75 -2.42 3.64
N PRO A 90 21.31 -1.73 4.65
CA PRO A 90 20.74 -0.49 5.16
C PRO A 90 20.81 0.65 4.13
N ALA A 91 19.78 1.49 4.08
CA ALA A 91 19.81 2.76 3.35
C ALA A 91 20.57 3.83 4.17
N SER A 92 21.86 3.61 4.39
CA SER A 92 22.72 4.48 5.22
C SER A 92 22.72 5.94 4.77
N ASP A 93 22.54 6.19 3.47
CA ASP A 93 22.45 7.52 2.89
C ASP A 93 21.24 8.32 3.46
N LEU A 94 20.20 7.63 3.91
CA LEU A 94 19.01 8.24 4.52
C LEU A 94 19.14 8.46 6.04
N ALA A 95 20.25 8.04 6.66
CA ALA A 95 20.40 8.17 8.11
C ALA A 95 20.43 9.64 8.57
N SER A 96 21.02 10.52 7.77
CA SER A 96 21.15 11.95 8.05
C SER A 96 19.84 12.73 7.90
N VAL A 97 18.90 12.22 7.10
CA VAL A 97 17.65 12.93 6.76
C VAL A 97 16.50 12.61 7.72
N ILE A 98 16.64 11.61 8.59
CA ILE A 98 15.59 11.17 9.53
C ILE A 98 15.09 12.30 10.44
N GLU A 99 16.00 13.17 10.86
CA GLU A 99 15.68 14.26 11.79
C GLU A 99 15.13 15.51 11.07
N GLN A 100 15.09 15.50 9.74
CA GLN A 100 14.67 16.63 8.93
C GLN A 100 13.48 16.32 8.01
N PRO A 101 12.33 15.86 8.53
CA PRO A 101 11.23 15.35 7.70
C PRO A 101 10.58 16.41 6.80
N ILE A 102 10.68 17.70 7.13
CA ILE A 102 10.09 18.79 6.32
C ILE A 102 11.07 19.42 5.32
N ASN A 103 12.34 19.01 5.32
CA ASN A 103 13.32 19.51 4.36
C ASN A 103 13.05 18.89 2.96
N PRO A 104 12.95 19.71 1.89
CA PRO A 104 12.74 19.17 0.55
C PRO A 104 13.79 18.20 0.03
N ALA A 105 15.03 18.31 0.51
CA ALA A 105 16.08 17.34 0.17
C ALA A 105 15.73 15.94 0.73
N THR A 106 15.21 15.87 1.95
CA THR A 106 14.85 14.62 2.64
C THR A 106 13.87 13.78 1.82
N TRP A 107 12.73 14.34 1.42
CA TRP A 107 11.75 13.54 0.68
C TRP A 107 12.18 13.21 -0.75
N LYS A 108 13.05 14.03 -1.37
CA LYS A 108 13.67 13.70 -2.66
C LYS A 108 14.64 12.52 -2.55
N ASP A 109 15.46 12.49 -1.50
CA ASP A 109 16.39 11.38 -1.26
C ASP A 109 15.63 10.08 -0.97
N ILE A 110 14.56 10.16 -0.17
CA ILE A 110 13.67 9.03 0.11
C ILE A 110 13.01 8.53 -1.19
N GLN A 111 12.47 9.43 -2.01
CA GLN A 111 11.86 9.10 -3.30
C GLN A 111 12.86 8.43 -4.24
N LYS A 112 14.10 8.92 -4.29
CA LYS A 112 15.17 8.34 -5.10
C LYS A 112 15.46 6.90 -4.69
N VAL A 113 15.67 6.63 -3.41
CA VAL A 113 15.90 5.26 -2.90
C VAL A 113 14.70 4.36 -3.20
N ALA A 114 13.48 4.85 -3.00
CA ALA A 114 12.25 4.10 -3.29
C ALA A 114 12.12 3.74 -4.79
N GLN A 115 12.47 4.66 -5.69
CA GLN A 115 12.47 4.44 -7.14
C GLN A 115 13.58 3.48 -7.59
N ASP A 116 14.78 3.61 -7.03
CA ASP A 116 15.91 2.72 -7.34
C ASP A 116 15.61 1.28 -6.87
N ASN A 117 15.03 1.13 -5.68
CA ASN A 117 14.57 -0.17 -5.19
C ASN A 117 13.46 -0.76 -6.08
N LEU A 118 12.49 0.05 -6.52
CA LEU A 118 11.44 -0.39 -7.44
C LEU A 118 12.04 -0.96 -8.74
N LYS A 119 12.97 -0.23 -9.36
CA LYS A 119 13.65 -0.68 -10.60
C LYS A 119 14.44 -1.97 -10.37
N ALA A 120 15.14 -2.08 -9.23
CA ALA A 120 15.90 -3.27 -8.88
C ALA A 120 14.98 -4.50 -8.72
N TYR A 121 13.84 -4.35 -8.05
CA TYR A 121 12.86 -5.42 -7.91
C TYR A 121 12.20 -5.77 -9.24
N GLN A 122 11.82 -4.80 -10.07
CA GLN A 122 11.23 -5.07 -11.40
C GLN A 122 12.21 -5.78 -12.35
N THR A 123 13.50 -5.47 -12.25
CA THR A 123 14.56 -6.15 -13.03
C THR A 123 14.78 -7.58 -12.57
N ALA A 124 14.70 -7.84 -11.25
CA ALA A 124 14.94 -9.14 -10.65
C ALA A 124 13.73 -10.08 -10.73
N PHE A 125 12.56 -9.53 -10.43
CA PHE A 125 11.28 -10.21 -10.36
C PHE A 125 10.36 -9.52 -11.34
N LEU A 126 10.24 -10.17 -12.50
CA LEU A 126 9.35 -9.68 -13.54
C LEU A 126 7.92 -9.59 -13.01
N PHE A 127 7.56 -10.42 -12.02
CA PHE A 127 6.19 -10.54 -11.53
C PHE A 127 5.65 -9.44 -10.61
N THR A 128 6.39 -8.37 -10.45
CA THR A 128 6.00 -7.23 -9.61
C THR A 128 5.03 -6.31 -10.36
N PRO A 129 4.13 -5.57 -9.66
CA PRO A 129 3.32 -4.55 -10.28
C PRO A 129 4.17 -3.52 -11.05
N GLN A 130 3.82 -3.24 -12.31
CA GLN A 130 4.56 -2.29 -13.16
C GLN A 130 3.63 -1.30 -13.86
N SER A 131 4.12 -0.08 -14.05
CA SER A 131 3.40 1.01 -14.71
C SER A 131 3.55 1.01 -16.23
N ASP A 132 4.61 0.40 -16.77
CA ASP A 132 5.06 0.60 -18.16
C ASP A 132 4.78 -0.61 -19.07
N LEU A 133 3.75 -1.39 -18.73
CA LEU A 133 3.37 -2.59 -19.48
C LEU A 133 2.10 -2.34 -20.29
N ASP A 134 2.14 -2.72 -21.57
CA ASP A 134 1.06 -2.46 -22.55
C ASP A 134 -0.25 -3.20 -22.20
N VAL A 135 -0.18 -4.40 -21.60
CA VAL A 135 -1.35 -5.21 -21.22
C VAL A 135 -1.08 -6.01 -19.95
N ASN A 136 -1.72 -5.63 -18.83
CA ASN A 136 -1.67 -6.34 -17.54
C ASN A 136 -3.06 -6.45 -16.90
N SER A 137 -4.04 -6.98 -17.61
CA SER A 137 -5.40 -7.07 -17.06
C SER A 137 -5.44 -8.05 -15.88
N ILE A 138 -5.89 -7.60 -14.71
CA ILE A 138 -6.12 -8.51 -13.57
C ILE A 138 -7.45 -9.27 -13.68
N TRP A 139 -8.31 -8.86 -14.63
CA TRP A 139 -9.58 -9.52 -14.92
C TRP A 139 -9.44 -10.65 -15.94
N PRO A 140 -10.26 -11.72 -15.81
CA PRO A 140 -10.33 -12.73 -16.83
C PRO A 140 -10.96 -12.16 -18.12
N THR A 141 -10.14 -11.97 -19.14
CA THR A 141 -10.58 -11.56 -20.48
C THR A 141 -10.72 -12.81 -21.35
N TRP A 142 -11.92 -13.40 -21.45
CA TRP A 142 -12.16 -14.57 -22.29
C TRP A 142 -12.55 -14.16 -23.71
N ASP A 143 -11.79 -14.61 -24.71
CA ASP A 143 -12.16 -14.49 -26.12
C ASP A 143 -13.04 -15.69 -26.53
N LYS A 144 -14.32 -15.39 -26.78
CA LYS A 144 -15.32 -16.38 -27.19
C LYS A 144 -15.05 -16.97 -28.57
N ALA A 145 -14.40 -16.23 -29.48
CA ALA A 145 -14.15 -16.69 -30.84
C ALA A 145 -13.00 -17.71 -30.90
N SER A 146 -11.92 -17.45 -30.15
CA SER A 146 -10.78 -18.37 -30.07
C SER A 146 -10.91 -19.44 -28.97
N MET A 147 -11.96 -19.37 -28.14
CA MET A 147 -12.15 -20.18 -26.93
C MET A 147 -10.91 -20.19 -26.03
N ARG A 148 -10.27 -19.03 -25.88
CA ARG A 148 -9.03 -18.86 -25.11
C ARG A 148 -9.10 -17.58 -24.30
N MET A 149 -8.30 -17.53 -23.25
CA MET A 149 -8.05 -16.28 -22.55
C MET A 149 -7.27 -15.33 -23.46
N HIS A 150 -7.75 -14.09 -23.57
CA HIS A 150 -7.11 -13.00 -24.29
C HIS A 150 -5.82 -12.55 -23.61
N SER A 151 -5.73 -12.72 -22.29
CA SER A 151 -4.52 -12.45 -21.50
C SER A 151 -4.29 -13.54 -20.46
N ARG A 152 -3.04 -13.69 -20.01
CA ARG A 152 -2.70 -14.58 -18.89
C ARG A 152 -3.42 -14.11 -17.62
N MET A 153 -3.47 -14.96 -16.59
CA MET A 153 -4.13 -14.65 -15.32
C MET A 153 -3.14 -14.54 -14.16
N PRO A 154 -3.43 -13.77 -13.10
CA PRO A 154 -2.54 -13.59 -11.94
C PRO A 154 -1.97 -14.86 -11.28
N PHE A 155 -2.66 -16.00 -11.39
CA PHE A 155 -2.20 -17.30 -10.88
C PHE A 155 -1.15 -17.99 -11.77
N ASP A 156 -0.98 -17.53 -13.02
CA ASP A 156 0.06 -17.98 -13.94
C ASP A 156 1.36 -17.20 -13.63
N PRO A 157 2.47 -17.86 -13.29
CA PRO A 157 3.76 -17.19 -13.03
C PRO A 157 4.28 -16.34 -14.20
N ALA A 158 3.81 -16.60 -15.42
CA ALA A 158 4.16 -15.86 -16.63
C ALA A 158 3.21 -14.68 -16.92
N PHE A 159 2.12 -14.52 -16.16
CA PHE A 159 1.19 -13.39 -16.30
C PHE A 159 1.85 -12.05 -16.10
N TRP A 160 2.67 -11.98 -15.07
CA TRP A 160 3.23 -10.73 -14.64
C TRP A 160 4.45 -10.30 -15.46
N ARG A 161 4.68 -10.88 -16.65
CA ARG A 161 5.91 -10.69 -17.44
C ARG A 161 5.56 -10.32 -18.87
N VAL A 162 6.41 -9.53 -19.54
CA VAL A 162 6.28 -9.25 -20.98
C VAL A 162 6.38 -10.55 -21.76
N GLU A 163 5.45 -10.79 -22.68
CA GLU A 163 5.49 -12.00 -23.51
C GLU A 163 6.73 -12.01 -24.42
N THR A 164 7.56 -13.03 -24.27
CA THR A 164 8.74 -13.26 -25.11
C THR A 164 8.49 -14.37 -26.14
N ALA A 165 9.37 -14.48 -27.15
CA ALA A 165 9.31 -15.56 -28.13
C ALA A 165 9.44 -16.97 -27.51
N ILE A 166 10.11 -17.08 -26.35
CA ILE A 166 10.28 -18.33 -25.59
C ILE A 166 8.96 -18.73 -24.91
N ASP A 167 8.19 -17.75 -24.42
CA ASP A 167 6.90 -18.01 -23.79
C ASP A 167 5.86 -18.52 -24.79
N ARG A 168 5.91 -18.04 -26.03
CA ARG A 168 5.01 -18.51 -27.11
C ARG A 168 5.28 -19.95 -27.54
N GLN A 169 6.51 -20.44 -27.40
CA GLN A 169 6.86 -21.84 -27.68
C GLN A 169 6.49 -22.77 -26.52
N SER A 170 6.31 -22.23 -25.31
CA SER A 170 6.06 -22.97 -24.07
C SER A 170 4.60 -22.90 -23.59
N LEU A 171 3.66 -22.51 -24.47
CA LEU A 171 2.20 -22.55 -24.27
C LEU A 171 1.64 -23.93 -23.82
N HIS A 172 2.48 -24.96 -23.73
CA HIS A 172 2.15 -26.32 -23.30
C HIS A 172 2.88 -26.81 -22.04
N SER A 173 3.74 -26.01 -21.40
CA SER A 173 4.41 -26.42 -20.17
C SER A 173 3.94 -25.61 -18.96
N TRP A 174 3.26 -26.30 -18.05
CA TRP A 174 2.92 -25.84 -16.69
C TRP A 174 4.14 -25.58 -15.80
N ASP A 175 5.34 -25.89 -16.28
CA ASP A 175 6.61 -25.76 -15.56
C ASP A 175 7.31 -24.43 -15.89
N ALA A 176 6.72 -23.33 -15.39
CA ALA A 176 7.26 -21.98 -15.56
C ALA A 176 8.67 -21.83 -14.97
N SER A 177 9.07 -22.70 -14.03
CA SER A 177 10.38 -22.66 -13.37
C SER A 177 11.57 -22.84 -14.34
N LYS A 178 11.35 -23.52 -15.48
CA LYS A 178 12.38 -23.75 -16.51
C LYS A 178 12.66 -22.54 -17.40
N ASN A 179 11.73 -21.58 -17.45
CA ASN A 179 11.80 -20.45 -18.38
C ASN A 179 12.10 -19.12 -17.69
N VAL A 180 12.17 -19.08 -16.36
CA VAL A 180 12.38 -17.85 -15.61
C VAL A 180 13.80 -17.73 -15.09
N ILE A 181 14.54 -16.74 -15.60
CA ILE A 181 15.85 -16.35 -15.08
C ILE A 181 15.65 -15.33 -13.95
N GLU A 182 15.27 -15.77 -12.76
CA GLU A 182 15.21 -14.88 -11.58
C GLU A 182 16.63 -14.63 -11.07
N LYS A 183 16.95 -13.37 -10.80
CA LYS A 183 18.25 -12.96 -10.25
C LYS A 183 18.04 -12.18 -8.98
N LYS A 184 18.95 -12.33 -8.02
CA LYS A 184 18.88 -11.57 -6.77
C LYS A 184 18.92 -10.07 -7.12
N PRO A 185 17.96 -9.26 -6.63
CA PRO A 185 17.96 -7.83 -6.90
C PRO A 185 19.24 -7.21 -6.37
N GLN A 186 19.86 -6.35 -7.18
CA GLN A 186 21.13 -5.73 -6.87
C GLN A 186 20.90 -4.28 -6.44
N GLY A 187 21.62 -3.84 -5.41
CA GLY A 187 21.60 -2.45 -4.97
C GLY A 187 20.36 -2.03 -4.15
N VAL A 188 19.49 -2.97 -3.75
CA VAL A 188 18.34 -2.67 -2.89
C VAL A 188 18.81 -2.23 -1.50
N LYS A 189 18.30 -1.09 -1.03
CA LYS A 189 18.63 -0.49 0.26
C LYS A 189 17.37 -0.26 1.11
N GLY A 190 17.32 -0.81 2.31
CA GLY A 190 16.15 -0.76 3.18
C GLY A 190 14.94 -1.49 2.57
N PHE A 191 13.73 -1.14 3.02
CA PHE A 191 12.48 -1.78 2.61
C PHE A 191 11.53 -0.86 1.84
N ILE A 192 11.88 0.42 1.67
CA ILE A 192 11.02 1.38 0.98
C ILE A 192 11.06 1.16 -0.53
N VAL A 193 9.89 1.06 -1.16
CA VAL A 193 9.75 0.88 -2.61
C VAL A 193 8.69 1.86 -3.10
N ALA A 194 8.91 2.49 -4.25
CA ALA A 194 7.94 3.41 -4.83
C ALA A 194 6.68 2.64 -5.27
N LEU A 195 5.50 3.19 -4.98
CA LEU A 195 4.23 2.64 -5.43
C LEU A 195 4.08 2.89 -6.96
N PRO A 196 3.89 1.84 -7.79
CA PRO A 196 3.71 2.01 -9.23
C PRO A 196 2.30 2.54 -9.54
N ILE A 197 2.11 3.85 -9.43
CA ILE A 197 0.81 4.53 -9.62
C ILE A 197 0.22 4.40 -11.03
N GLY A 198 1.02 4.01 -12.02
CA GLY A 198 0.56 3.77 -13.39
C GLY A 198 0.08 2.34 -13.63
N TRP A 199 0.20 1.45 -12.64
CA TRP A 199 -0.29 0.09 -12.76
C TRP A 199 -1.80 0.09 -13.00
N LEU A 200 -2.25 -0.64 -14.03
CA LEU A 200 -3.65 -0.75 -14.45
C LEU A 200 -4.29 0.57 -14.94
N LYS A 201 -3.51 1.59 -15.33
CA LYS A 201 -4.03 2.91 -15.75
C LYS A 201 -5.12 2.86 -16.83
N ASN A 202 -5.09 1.86 -17.70
CA ASN A 202 -6.03 1.70 -18.82
C ASN A 202 -7.11 0.63 -18.58
N GLU A 203 -7.22 0.10 -17.36
CA GLU A 203 -8.17 -0.93 -17.00
C GLU A 203 -9.27 -0.39 -16.08
N ASN A 204 -10.53 -0.72 -16.38
CA ASN A 204 -11.64 -0.45 -15.49
C ASN A 204 -11.77 -1.58 -14.46
N ASN A 205 -11.42 -1.27 -13.20
CA ASN A 205 -11.46 -2.24 -12.10
C ASN A 205 -12.79 -2.29 -11.34
N LEU A 206 -13.82 -1.58 -11.81
CA LEU A 206 -15.18 -1.70 -11.29
C LEU A 206 -15.86 -2.91 -11.93
N SER A 207 -15.76 -4.07 -11.28
CA SER A 207 -16.34 -5.31 -11.80
C SER A 207 -17.86 -5.36 -11.78
N GLY A 208 -18.50 -4.55 -10.93
CA GLY A 208 -19.96 -4.59 -10.71
C GLY A 208 -20.44 -5.86 -9.99
N ILE A 209 -19.58 -6.85 -9.75
CA ILE A 209 -19.90 -8.10 -9.04
C ILE A 209 -20.30 -7.80 -7.58
N ASN A 210 -19.69 -6.78 -6.99
CA ASN A 210 -20.04 -6.30 -5.65
C ASN A 210 -21.46 -5.73 -5.57
N LEU A 211 -22.03 -5.25 -6.68
CA LEU A 211 -23.41 -4.74 -6.72
C LEU A 211 -24.44 -5.87 -6.78
N THR A 212 -24.08 -7.05 -7.29
CA THR A 212 -24.98 -8.21 -7.37
C THR A 212 -25.17 -8.91 -6.02
N LEU A 213 -24.22 -8.70 -5.09
CA LEU A 213 -24.25 -9.23 -3.71
C LEU A 213 -24.93 -8.29 -2.71
N LEU A 214 -25.11 -7.02 -3.07
CA LEU A 214 -25.95 -6.12 -2.29
C LEU A 214 -27.41 -6.54 -2.53
N ALA A 215 -28.03 -7.11 -1.50
CA ALA A 215 -29.48 -7.31 -1.51
C ALA A 215 -30.13 -5.98 -1.88
N ASP A 216 -31.09 -6.04 -2.81
CA ASP A 216 -31.92 -4.91 -3.20
C ASP A 216 -32.69 -4.45 -1.96
N ASN A 217 -32.07 -3.57 -1.18
CA ASN A 217 -32.76 -2.81 -0.14
C ASN A 217 -33.62 -1.80 -0.88
N GLN A 218 -34.70 -2.29 -1.48
CA GLN A 218 -35.78 -1.43 -1.92
C GLN A 218 -36.15 -0.58 -0.71
N ALA A 219 -36.02 0.74 -0.88
CA ALA A 219 -36.47 1.68 0.13
C ALA A 219 -37.90 1.27 0.54
N PRO A 220 -38.20 1.14 1.83
CA PRO A 220 -39.55 0.78 2.24
C PRO A 220 -40.50 1.79 1.61
N ASP A 221 -41.44 1.26 0.83
CA ASP A 221 -42.51 2.03 0.22
C ASP A 221 -43.14 2.92 1.30
N HIS A 222 -43.34 4.21 1.00
CA HIS A 222 -43.78 5.23 1.97
C HIS A 222 -45.22 5.00 2.52
N SER A 223 -45.75 3.78 2.43
CA SER A 223 -47.09 3.39 2.83
C SER A 223 -47.16 2.58 4.14
N THR A 224 -46.03 2.22 4.77
CA THR A 224 -46.06 1.51 6.06
C THR A 224 -45.15 2.13 7.12
N THR A 225 -45.61 3.24 7.69
CA THR A 225 -45.09 3.80 8.93
C THR A 225 -45.50 2.89 10.10
N LEU A 226 -44.68 1.90 10.45
CA LEU A 226 -44.81 1.24 11.76
C LEU A 226 -44.05 2.07 12.80
N ALA A 227 -44.83 2.63 13.72
CA ALA A 227 -44.43 3.57 14.73
C ALA A 227 -43.39 3.00 15.71
N MET A 228 -42.30 3.74 15.90
CA MET A 228 -41.62 3.85 17.19
C MET A 228 -41.24 5.33 17.40
N GLN A 229 -42.22 6.12 17.84
CA GLN A 229 -41.93 7.43 18.42
C GLN A 229 -41.40 7.22 19.84
N SER A 230 -40.08 7.36 20.03
CA SER A 230 -39.51 7.62 21.35
C SER A 230 -39.79 9.08 21.72
N GLN A 231 -40.72 9.33 22.65
CA GLN A 231 -40.90 10.67 23.22
C GLN A 231 -39.69 11.05 24.10
N PRO A 232 -39.18 12.29 24.03
CA PRO A 232 -38.19 12.79 24.97
C PRO A 232 -38.83 13.14 26.32
N PRO A 233 -38.10 13.04 27.45
CA PRO A 233 -38.64 13.32 28.77
C PRO A 233 -38.92 14.82 28.93
N THR A 234 -40.12 15.13 29.43
CA THR A 234 -40.53 16.49 29.79
C THR A 234 -39.86 16.87 31.12
N VAL A 235 -39.03 17.91 31.10
CA VAL A 235 -38.56 18.58 32.32
C VAL A 235 -39.54 19.70 32.64
N THR A 236 -40.18 19.63 33.80
CA THR A 236 -40.88 20.77 34.42
C THR A 236 -40.69 20.73 35.93
N GLY A 237 -40.17 21.84 36.48
CA GLY A 237 -40.36 22.29 37.86
C GLY A 237 -39.48 21.65 38.92
#